data_AF-A0A966C530-F1
#
_entry.id   AF-A0A966C530-F1
#
_cell.length_a   1.000
_cell.length_b   1.000
_cell.length_c   1.000
_cell.angle_alpha   90.00
_cell.angle_beta   90.00
_cell.angle_gamma   90.00
#
_symmetry.space_group_name_H-M   'P 1'
#
loop_
_entity.id
_entity.type
_entity.pdbx_description
1 polymer ?
#
loop_
_entity_poly.entity_id
_entity_poly.type
_entity_poly.pdbx_seq_one_letter_code
_entity_poly.pdbx_strand_id
1 'polypeptide(L)' 'MRAWALKSRPAGTPVADNFQMIEATDAPLGEGEYRITNSWLSVDPYMRGRMNDVKSYAP' A
#
# COMPACT_ATOMS: atom_id res chain seq x y z
N MET A 1 1.64 11.90 -7.59
CA MET A 1 1.51 11.22 -6.28
C MET A 1 2.74 10.40 -5.91
N ARG A 2 3.02 10.26 -4.60
CA ARG A 2 4.02 9.30 -4.06
C ARG A 2 3.28 8.18 -3.32
N ALA A 3 3.76 6.95 -3.42
CA ALA A 3 3.17 5.82 -2.71
C ALA A 3 4.24 4.83 -2.23
N TRP A 4 3.97 4.15 -1.11
CA TRP A 4 4.72 2.96 -0.72
C TRP A 4 4.15 1.75 -1.44
N ALA A 5 4.98 1.07 -2.22
CA ALA A 5 4.64 -0.18 -2.89
C ALA A 5 5.35 -1.36 -2.23
N LEU A 6 4.67 -2.51 -2.21
CA LEU A 6 5.30 -3.77 -1.81
C LEU A 6 6.19 -4.27 -2.97
N LYS A 7 7.50 -4.12 -2.81
CA LYS A 7 8.53 -4.56 -3.77
C LYS A 7 8.71 -6.07 -3.73
N SER A 8 8.61 -6.67 -2.56
CA SER A 8 8.69 -8.12 -2.37
C SER A 8 7.93 -8.55 -1.12
N ARG A 9 7.45 -9.79 -1.09
CA ARG A 9 6.72 -10.32 0.07
C ARG A 9 7.70 -10.71 1.18
N PRO A 10 7.51 -10.24 2.43
CA PRO A 10 8.40 -10.60 3.53
C PRO A 10 8.38 -12.09 3.87
N ALA A 11 9.55 -12.69 4.00
CA ALA A 11 9.72 -13.98 4.69
C ALA A 11 9.93 -13.69 6.19
N GLY A 12 8.88 -13.86 7.00
CA GLY A 12 8.89 -13.47 8.41
C GLY A 12 8.62 -11.98 8.63
N THR A 13 9.47 -11.30 9.40
CA THR A 13 9.32 -9.88 9.74
C THR A 13 9.60 -9.00 8.52
N PRO A 14 8.74 -8.00 8.20
CA PRO A 14 9.01 -7.05 7.11
C PRO A 14 10.32 -6.29 7.35
N VAL A 15 11.11 -6.17 6.28
CA VAL A 15 12.33 -5.35 6.24
C VAL A 15 12.16 -4.21 5.24
N ALA A 16 13.00 -3.18 5.35
CA ALA A 16 12.93 -2.00 4.48
C ALA A 16 12.95 -2.37 2.99
N ASP A 17 13.77 -3.35 2.60
CA ASP A 17 13.92 -3.83 1.21
C ASP A 17 12.65 -4.47 0.63
N ASN A 18 11.67 -4.82 1.46
CA ASN A 18 10.36 -5.28 0.99
C ASN A 18 9.51 -4.14 0.42
N PHE A 19 9.87 -2.90 0.66
CA PHE A 19 9.11 -1.72 0.25
C PHE A 19 9.93 -0.82 -0.64
N GLN A 20 9.23 -0.05 -1.46
CA GLN A 20 9.84 1.03 -2.24
C GLN A 20 8.89 2.20 -2.34
N MET A 21 9.43 3.40 -2.38
CA MET A 21 8.66 4.58 -2.71
C MET A 21 8.58 4.70 -4.23
N ILE A 22 7.38 4.75 -4.76
CA ILE A 22 7.12 5.01 -6.17
C ILE A 22 6.57 6.42 -6.35
N GLU A 23 6.92 7.04 -7.46
CA GLU A 23 6.35 8.31 -7.90
C GLU A 23 5.58 8.07 -9.19
N ALA A 24 4.37 8.60 -9.25
CA ALA A 24 3.48 8.47 -10.39
C ALA A 24 2.80 9.80 -10.68
N THR A 25 2.46 10.03 -11.95
CA THR A 25 1.59 11.16 -12.32
C THR A 25 0.19 10.91 -11.81
N ASP A 26 -0.51 11.97 -11.43
CA ASP A 26 -1.90 11.85 -11.02
C ASP A 26 -2.77 11.49 -12.23
N ALA A 27 -3.59 10.45 -12.09
CA ALA A 27 -4.54 10.05 -13.14
C ALA A 27 -5.63 11.12 -13.36
N PRO A 28 -6.29 11.19 -14.52
CA PRO A 28 -7.51 11.99 -14.66
C PRO A 28 -8.61 11.46 -13.72
N LEU A 29 -9.47 12.35 -13.22
CA LEU A 29 -10.63 11.96 -12.41
C LEU A 29 -11.83 11.67 -13.32
N GLY A 30 -12.55 10.59 -13.04
CA GLY A 30 -13.84 10.29 -13.63
C GLY A 30 -14.99 11.07 -12.99
N GLU A 31 -16.20 10.91 -13.53
CA GLU A 31 -17.41 11.50 -12.95
C GLU A 31 -17.66 10.94 -11.54
N GLY A 32 -17.85 11.85 -10.57
CA GLY A 32 -18.09 11.48 -9.17
C GLY A 32 -16.86 11.06 -8.37
N GLU A 33 -15.67 11.06 -8.97
CA GLU A 33 -14.42 10.77 -8.25
C GLU A 33 -13.83 12.01 -7.58
N TYR A 34 -13.11 11.79 -6.48
CA TYR A 34 -12.40 12.84 -5.74
C TYR A 34 -10.94 12.46 -5.53
N ARG A 35 -10.07 13.46 -5.49
CA ARG A 35 -8.67 13.29 -5.11
C ARG A 35 -8.45 13.69 -3.66
N ILE A 36 -7.82 12.80 -2.90
CA ILE A 36 -7.48 13.02 -1.49
C ILE A 36 -5.97 13.16 -1.37
N THR A 37 -5.54 14.18 -0.62
CA THR A 37 -4.15 14.30 -0.16
C THR A 37 -4.08 13.76 1.25
N ASN A 38 -3.48 12.56 1.42
CA ASN A 38 -3.38 11.91 2.71
C ASN A 38 -2.36 12.65 3.61
N SER A 39 -2.81 13.19 4.74
CA SER A 39 -1.92 13.81 5.75
C SER A 39 -1.33 12.79 6.73
N TRP A 40 -2.02 11.67 6.95
CA TRP A 40 -1.67 10.63 7.90
C TRP A 40 -1.96 9.24 7.32
N LEU A 41 -1.21 8.25 7.77
CA LEU A 41 -1.39 6.83 7.42
C LEU A 41 -1.39 6.01 8.72
N SER A 42 -2.47 5.26 8.96
CA SER A 42 -2.48 4.27 10.03
C SER A 42 -1.57 3.10 9.66
N VAL A 43 -0.86 2.54 10.64
CA VAL A 43 -0.06 1.33 10.48
C VAL A 43 -0.49 0.35 11.54
N ASP A 44 -1.11 -0.75 11.11
CA ASP A 44 -1.81 -1.68 12.00
C ASP A 44 -1.28 -3.10 11.85
N PRO A 45 -1.28 -3.93 12.91
CA PRO A 45 -0.77 -5.30 12.86
C PRO A 45 -1.40 -6.17 11.75
N TYR A 46 -2.68 -5.94 11.41
CA TYR A 46 -3.37 -6.70 10.35
C TYR A 46 -2.71 -6.53 8.97
N MET A 47 -2.01 -5.42 8.73
CA MET A 47 -1.36 -5.16 7.45
C MET A 47 -0.32 -6.22 7.11
N ARG A 48 0.32 -6.84 8.13
CA ARG A 48 1.24 -7.95 7.93
C ARG A 48 0.56 -9.12 7.21
N GLY A 49 -0.70 -9.43 7.55
CA GLY A 49 -1.47 -10.49 6.90
C GLY A 49 -1.73 -10.18 5.42
N ARG A 50 -2.02 -8.92 5.09
CA ARG A 50 -2.26 -8.46 3.72
C ARG A 50 -1.03 -8.47 2.80
N MET A 51 0.17 -8.59 3.36
CA MET A 51 1.41 -8.73 2.57
C MET A 51 1.67 -10.16 2.06
N ASN A 52 0.92 -11.15 2.55
CA ASN A 52 1.05 -12.54 2.11
C ASN A 52 0.28 -12.83 0.81
N ASP A 53 0.66 -13.90 0.12
CA ASP A 53 -0.01 -14.37 -1.11
C ASP A 53 -1.00 -15.51 -0.86
N VAL A 54 -1.67 -15.46 0.29
CA VAL A 54 -2.65 -16.47 0.69
C VAL A 54 -4.02 -15.84 0.76
N LYS A 55 -5.07 -16.62 0.46
CA LYS A 55 -6.44 -16.15 0.61
C LYS A 55 -6.65 -15.66 2.04
N SER A 56 -6.86 -14.36 2.18
CA SER A 56 -7.28 -13.73 3.43
C SER A 56 -8.80 -13.68 3.45
N TYR A 57 -9.41 -14.06 4.57
CA TYR A 57 -10.85 -13.86 4.81
C TYR A 57 -11.15 -12.43 5.28
N ALA A 58 -10.13 -11.66 5.65
CA ALA A 58 -10.27 -10.22 5.85
C ALA A 58 -10.33 -9.55 4.46
N PRO A 59 -11.42 -8.83 4.12
CA PRO A 59 -11.52 -8.05 2.89
C PRO A 59 -10.50 -6.91 2.87
#